data_AF-H5SPW8-F1
#
_entry.id   AF-H5SPW8-F1
#
_cell.length_a   1.000
_cell.length_b   1.000
_cell.length_c   1.000
_cell.angle_alpha   90.00
_cell.angle_beta   90.00
_cell.angle_gamma   90.00
#
_symmetry.space_group_name_H-M   'P 1'
#
loop_
_entity.id
_entity.type
_entity.pdbx_description
1 polymer ?
#
loop_
_entity_poly.entity_id
_entity_poly.type
_entity_poly.pdbx_seq_one_letter_code
_entity_poly.pdbx_strand_id
1 'polypeptide(L)'
;MKGRRKKDISVVSESSEKYISDEELISLLEKRVPEIIERMPSLKKRLKDLFSDVFVERGDIERILEEMRFQREASEKKFEALINELKAHREDTNKRFEEMDRRFEALANELKAHREDTNKRFEEMDRRFEALANELKAHREDTNRRFEALANELKAHREDTNRRFEALANELKAHREDTNRRFEALANELKAHREDTNKRLEELRKDFMSMVESLSRKIESTVGAIGSRWGVGAENAIREGLREIVGEIGLRIEKWRRMDSECRVFLYPREAEIDILIKDGKIYAIEVKSSLTHAEVENFERSVRYYEMVEGKRVDKKIILAVYVYRGAAEYASHFGIKIISQPEEIKEI
;
A
#
# COMPACT_ATOMS: atom_id res chain seq x y z
N MET A 1 -81.21 173.66 -66.50
CA MET A 1 -80.43 174.90 -66.33
C MET A 1 -79.62 174.83 -65.05
N LYS A 2 -78.44 175.45 -65.09
CA LYS A 2 -77.48 175.75 -64.01
C LYS A 2 -78.08 176.26 -62.68
N GLY A 3 -77.28 176.10 -61.62
CA GLY A 3 -77.08 177.08 -60.53
C GLY A 3 -77.92 176.83 -59.28
N ARG A 4 -77.53 177.20 -58.06
CA ARG A 4 -76.31 177.82 -57.47
C ARG A 4 -76.55 177.87 -55.94
N ARG A 5 -75.47 177.86 -55.14
CA ARG A 5 -75.25 178.60 -53.86
C ARG A 5 -75.96 178.21 -52.54
N LYS A 6 -75.08 177.91 -51.54
CA LYS A 6 -74.86 178.55 -50.21
C LYS A 6 -75.91 178.48 -49.07
N LYS A 7 -75.40 178.17 -47.86
CA LYS A 7 -75.44 178.91 -46.54
C LYS A 7 -75.94 178.16 -45.28
N ASP A 8 -75.17 178.40 -44.20
CA ASP A 8 -75.48 178.72 -42.78
C ASP A 8 -76.09 177.73 -41.73
N ILE A 9 -75.29 177.49 -40.66
CA ILE A 9 -75.50 177.67 -39.17
C ILE A 9 -76.54 176.82 -38.36
N SER A 10 -76.13 176.24 -37.20
CA SER A 10 -76.69 176.44 -35.81
C SER A 10 -76.45 175.29 -34.79
N VAL A 11 -76.69 175.57 -33.50
CA VAL A 11 -76.30 174.96 -32.19
C VAL A 11 -77.49 174.19 -31.53
N VAL A 12 -77.28 173.30 -30.51
CA VAL A 12 -78.05 173.16 -29.20
C VAL A 12 -77.96 171.77 -28.45
N SER A 13 -77.60 171.83 -27.14
CA SER A 13 -77.96 171.14 -25.83
C SER A 13 -77.94 169.62 -25.46
N GLU A 14 -77.70 169.37 -24.14
CA GLU A 14 -77.56 168.14 -23.30
C GLU A 14 -78.86 167.39 -22.85
N SER A 15 -78.75 166.10 -22.43
CA SER A 15 -79.48 165.45 -21.29
C SER A 15 -78.99 164.02 -20.96
N SER A 16 -79.18 163.58 -19.70
CA SER A 16 -78.54 162.47 -18.94
C SER A 16 -79.30 161.13 -18.85
N GLU A 17 -78.60 159.97 -18.82
CA GLU A 17 -79.13 158.66 -18.37
C GLU A 17 -78.23 158.01 -17.28
N LYS A 18 -78.85 157.43 -16.23
CA LYS A 18 -78.21 156.83 -15.04
C LYS A 18 -77.77 155.37 -15.31
N TYR A 19 -76.56 155.01 -14.87
CA TYR A 19 -76.11 153.61 -14.77
C TYR A 19 -76.40 153.05 -13.36
N ILE A 20 -76.96 151.84 -13.30
CA ILE A 20 -77.15 151.03 -12.07
C ILE A 20 -75.78 150.44 -11.69
N SER A 21 -75.44 150.33 -10.40
CA SER A 21 -74.18 149.71 -9.98
C SER A 21 -74.20 148.19 -10.20
N ASP A 22 -73.03 147.59 -10.44
CA ASP A 22 -72.91 146.14 -10.63
C ASP A 22 -73.46 145.35 -9.44
N GLU A 23 -73.38 145.90 -8.23
CA GLU A 23 -73.94 145.30 -7.01
C GLU A 23 -75.48 145.27 -7.00
N GLU A 24 -76.12 146.35 -7.45
CA GLU A 24 -77.59 146.36 -7.64
C GLU A 24 -78.00 145.44 -8.79
N LEU A 25 -77.21 145.37 -9.87
CA LEU A 25 -77.47 144.49 -11.00
C LEU A 25 -77.37 143.01 -10.60
N ILE A 26 -76.34 142.63 -9.85
CA ILE A 26 -76.15 141.26 -9.35
C ILE A 26 -77.28 140.88 -8.41
N SER A 27 -77.62 141.75 -7.44
CA SER A 27 -78.75 141.52 -6.52
C SER A 27 -80.07 141.30 -7.28
N LEU A 28 -80.30 142.09 -8.33
CA LEU A 28 -81.50 141.95 -9.15
C LEU A 28 -81.49 140.65 -9.97
N LEU A 29 -80.33 140.27 -10.51
CA LEU A 29 -80.15 139.03 -11.25
C LEU A 29 -80.32 137.82 -10.34
N GLU A 30 -79.71 137.77 -9.17
CA GLU A 30 -79.86 136.67 -8.22
C GLU A 30 -81.32 136.47 -7.79
N LYS A 31 -82.09 137.56 -7.64
CA LYS A 31 -83.49 137.48 -7.23
C LYS A 31 -84.44 137.15 -8.38
N ARG A 32 -84.24 137.72 -9.57
CA ARG A 32 -85.16 137.56 -10.70
C ARG A 32 -84.79 136.45 -11.67
N VAL A 33 -83.51 136.15 -11.87
CA VAL A 33 -83.08 135.13 -12.84
C VAL A 33 -83.67 133.76 -12.51
N PRO A 34 -83.74 133.29 -11.25
CA PRO A 34 -84.42 132.04 -10.92
C PRO A 34 -85.90 132.05 -11.36
N GLU A 35 -86.64 133.12 -11.06
CA GLU A 35 -88.05 133.26 -11.45
C GLU A 35 -88.24 133.33 -12.97
N ILE A 36 -87.33 134.02 -13.67
CA ILE A 36 -87.38 134.17 -15.14
C ILE A 36 -87.05 132.84 -15.83
N ILE A 37 -86.08 132.09 -15.32
CA ILE A 37 -85.70 130.76 -15.85
C ILE A 37 -86.89 129.79 -15.76
N GLU A 38 -87.70 129.87 -14.71
CA GLU A 38 -88.91 129.03 -14.59
C GLU A 38 -90.04 129.46 -15.53
N ARG A 39 -90.29 130.77 -15.66
CA ARG A 39 -91.38 131.29 -16.52
C ARG A 39 -91.05 131.26 -18.02
N MET A 40 -89.78 131.25 -18.40
CA MET A 40 -89.34 131.23 -19.80
C MET A 40 -88.46 130.00 -20.11
N PRO A 41 -89.08 128.89 -20.56
CA PRO A 41 -88.36 127.66 -20.92
C PRO A 41 -87.26 127.87 -21.98
N SER A 42 -87.41 128.87 -22.85
CA SER A 42 -86.42 129.21 -23.89
C SER A 42 -85.10 129.72 -23.32
N LEU A 43 -85.14 130.51 -22.24
CA LEU A 43 -83.93 131.01 -21.57
C LEU A 43 -83.19 129.89 -20.84
N LYS A 44 -83.93 128.99 -20.18
CA LYS A 44 -83.37 127.79 -19.53
C LYS A 44 -82.62 126.90 -20.53
N LYS A 45 -83.19 126.69 -21.72
CA LYS A 45 -82.53 125.92 -22.79
C LYS A 45 -81.25 126.61 -23.27
N ARG A 46 -81.30 127.93 -23.50
CA ARG A 46 -80.16 128.70 -24.00
C ARG A 46 -79.00 128.74 -22.99
N LEU A 47 -79.30 128.82 -21.69
CA LEU A 47 -78.30 128.68 -20.62
C LEU A 47 -77.72 127.26 -20.57
N LYS A 48 -78.55 126.22 -20.74
CA LYS A 48 -78.07 124.84 -20.82
C LYS A 48 -77.07 124.65 -21.97
N ASP A 49 -77.38 125.19 -23.15
CA ASP A 49 -76.52 125.12 -24.34
C ASP A 49 -75.23 125.96 -24.18
N LEU A 50 -75.28 127.07 -23.43
CA LEU A 50 -74.10 127.93 -23.17
C LEU A 50 -73.10 127.30 -22.19
N PHE A 51 -73.57 126.38 -21.34
CA PHE A 51 -72.79 125.77 -20.28
C PHE A 51 -72.48 124.28 -20.52
N SER A 52 -72.91 123.72 -21.66
CA SER A 52 -72.68 122.31 -22.03
C SER A 52 -71.22 121.96 -22.32
N ASP A 53 -70.39 122.96 -22.61
CA ASP A 53 -68.95 122.84 -22.82
C ASP A 53 -68.13 122.95 -21.52
N VAL A 54 -68.75 123.44 -20.44
CA VAL A 54 -68.11 123.61 -19.12
C VAL A 54 -68.53 122.51 -18.13
N PHE A 55 -69.78 122.04 -18.19
CA PHE A 55 -70.29 121.03 -17.26
C PHE A 55 -70.60 119.69 -17.95
N VAL A 56 -70.24 118.61 -17.25
CA VAL A 56 -70.53 117.23 -17.67
C VAL A 56 -72.05 117.02 -17.68
N GLU A 57 -72.61 116.52 -18.78
CA GLU A 57 -74.03 116.24 -18.84
C GLU A 57 -74.38 115.01 -18.00
N ARG A 58 -75.64 114.93 -17.53
CA ARG A 58 -76.14 113.75 -16.81
C ARG A 58 -75.93 112.45 -17.60
N GLY A 59 -76.03 112.50 -18.92
CA GLY A 59 -75.79 111.36 -19.80
C GLY A 59 -74.33 110.90 -19.82
N ASP A 60 -73.36 111.80 -19.67
CA ASP A 60 -71.93 111.44 -19.59
C ASP A 60 -71.62 110.76 -18.27
N ILE A 61 -72.22 111.23 -17.17
CA ILE A 61 -72.13 110.57 -15.86
C ILE A 61 -72.76 109.17 -15.91
N GLU A 62 -73.94 109.03 -16.54
CA GLU A 62 -74.60 107.74 -16.72
C GLU A 62 -73.72 106.76 -17.52
N ARG A 63 -73.08 107.20 -18.61
CA ARG A 63 -72.13 106.38 -19.39
C ARG A 63 -70.90 105.96 -18.59
N ILE A 64 -70.32 106.86 -17.79
CA ILE A 64 -69.18 106.52 -16.91
C ILE A 64 -69.61 105.47 -15.87
N LEU A 65 -70.79 105.64 -15.27
CA LEU A 65 -71.31 104.69 -14.29
C LEU A 65 -71.64 103.32 -14.93
N GLU A 66 -72.14 103.30 -16.16
CA GLU A 66 -72.35 102.07 -16.93
C GLU A 66 -71.03 101.37 -17.26
N GLU A 67 -70.01 102.10 -17.72
CA GLU A 67 -68.68 101.56 -17.98
C GLU A 67 -68.02 101.04 -16.69
N MET A 68 -68.14 101.76 -15.58
CA MET A 68 -67.66 101.30 -14.28
C MET A 68 -68.39 100.03 -13.81
N ARG A 69 -69.70 99.90 -14.05
CA ARG A 69 -70.45 98.66 -13.78
C ARG A 69 -69.96 97.53 -14.65
N PHE A 70 -69.82 97.76 -15.96
CA PHE A 70 -69.35 96.76 -16.90
C PHE A 70 -67.93 96.27 -16.56
N GLN A 71 -67.00 97.17 -16.24
CA GLN A 71 -65.65 96.82 -15.81
C GLN A 71 -65.64 96.08 -14.48
N ARG A 72 -66.50 96.45 -13.53
CA ARG A 72 -66.66 95.74 -12.26
C ARG A 72 -67.17 94.32 -12.48
N GLU A 73 -68.23 94.16 -13.27
CA GLU A 73 -68.78 92.84 -13.62
C GLU A 73 -67.77 91.97 -14.38
N ALA A 74 -67.02 92.55 -15.32
CA ALA A 74 -65.96 91.86 -16.04
C ALA A 74 -64.81 91.44 -15.11
N SER A 75 -64.44 92.30 -14.15
CA SER A 75 -63.41 92.01 -13.16
C SER A 75 -63.86 90.94 -12.17
N GLU A 76 -65.13 90.97 -11.76
CA GLU A 76 -65.73 89.98 -10.86
C GLU A 76 -65.78 88.60 -11.52
N LYS A 77 -66.16 88.52 -12.80
CA LYS A 77 -66.09 87.28 -13.59
C LYS A 77 -64.66 86.74 -13.73
N LYS A 78 -63.68 87.61 -13.99
CA LYS A 78 -62.26 87.20 -14.06
C LYS A 78 -61.73 86.72 -12.71
N PHE A 79 -62.10 87.41 -11.63
CA PHE A 79 -61.74 87.03 -10.28
C PHE A 79 -62.36 85.69 -9.89
N GLU A 80 -63.63 85.48 -10.21
CA GLU A 80 -64.31 84.20 -10.00
C GLU A 80 -63.66 83.06 -10.79
N ALA A 81 -63.30 83.29 -12.06
CA ALA A 81 -62.55 82.34 -12.87
C ALA A 81 -61.19 81.98 -12.24
N LEU A 82 -60.43 82.98 -11.78
CA LEU A 82 -59.14 82.76 -11.11
C LEU A 82 -59.28 81.96 -9.81
N ILE A 83 -60.29 82.26 -9.00
CA ILE A 83 -60.56 81.51 -7.76
C ILE A 83 -60.91 80.05 -8.07
N ASN A 84 -61.71 79.81 -9.11
CA ASN A 84 -62.06 78.46 -9.54
C ASN A 84 -60.83 77.70 -10.07
N GLU A 85 -59.95 78.35 -10.83
CA GLU A 85 -58.69 77.77 -11.30
C GLU A 85 -57.74 77.45 -10.13
N LEU A 86 -57.61 78.35 -9.15
CA LEU A 86 -56.81 78.11 -7.94
C LEU A 86 -57.37 76.94 -7.10
N LYS A 87 -58.70 76.83 -6.97
CA LYS A 87 -59.33 75.70 -6.30
C LYS A 87 -59.05 74.39 -7.04
N ALA A 88 -59.20 74.38 -8.37
CA ALA A 88 -58.93 73.21 -9.20
C ALA A 88 -57.46 72.79 -9.12
N HIS A 89 -56.52 73.75 -9.21
CA HIS A 89 -55.09 73.48 -9.07
C HIS A 89 -54.74 72.94 -7.69
N ARG A 90 -55.32 73.51 -6.62
CA ARG A 90 -55.12 73.01 -5.25
C ARG A 90 -55.66 71.60 -5.09
N GLU A 91 -56.80 71.29 -5.68
CA GLU A 91 -57.38 69.94 -5.65
C GLU A 91 -56.52 68.93 -6.42
N ASP A 92 -56.02 69.28 -7.61
CA ASP A 92 -55.09 68.42 -8.37
C ASP A 92 -53.78 68.21 -7.61
N THR A 93 -53.25 69.27 -7.00
CA THR A 93 -52.04 69.20 -6.18
C THR A 93 -52.24 68.29 -4.98
N ASN A 94 -53.37 68.40 -4.28
CA ASN A 94 -53.70 67.51 -3.16
C ASN A 94 -53.82 66.05 -3.63
N LYS A 95 -54.48 65.79 -4.77
CA LYS A 95 -54.57 64.43 -5.33
C LYS A 95 -53.20 63.84 -5.64
N ARG A 96 -52.28 64.64 -6.20
CA ARG A 96 -50.89 64.23 -6.45
C ARG A 96 -50.13 63.93 -5.16
N PHE A 97 -50.31 64.73 -4.12
CA PHE A 97 -49.73 64.46 -2.80
C PHE A 97 -50.27 63.17 -2.20
N GLU A 98 -51.58 62.95 -2.23
CA GLU A 98 -52.20 61.70 -1.75
C GLU A 98 -51.74 60.46 -2.53
N GLU A 99 -51.50 60.59 -3.83
CA GLU A 99 -50.94 59.51 -4.64
C GLU A 99 -49.47 59.25 -4.28
N MET A 100 -48.69 60.31 -4.07
CA MET A 100 -47.29 60.23 -3.66
C MET A 100 -47.15 59.59 -2.28
N ASP A 101 -47.98 59.97 -1.30
CA ASP A 101 -48.02 59.35 0.03
C ASP A 101 -48.33 57.86 -0.06
N ARG A 102 -49.32 57.48 -0.88
CA ARG A 102 -49.63 56.06 -1.15
C ARG A 102 -48.45 55.30 -1.77
N ARG A 103 -47.72 55.91 -2.71
CA ARG A 103 -46.52 55.30 -3.31
C ARG A 103 -45.39 55.16 -2.29
N PHE A 104 -45.18 56.16 -1.44
CA PHE A 104 -44.18 56.09 -0.37
C PHE A 104 -44.52 55.01 0.65
N GLU A 105 -45.78 54.89 1.05
CA GLU A 105 -46.24 53.85 1.97
C GLU A 105 -46.08 52.46 1.36
N ALA A 106 -46.41 52.27 0.08
CA ALA A 106 -46.17 51.02 -0.64
C ALA A 106 -44.68 50.66 -0.66
N LEU A 107 -43.80 51.61 -0.98
CA LEU A 107 -42.35 51.39 -1.04
C LEU A 107 -41.75 51.08 0.33
N ALA A 108 -42.24 51.75 1.39
CA ALA A 108 -41.83 51.47 2.76
C ALA A 108 -42.23 50.05 3.20
N ASN A 109 -43.44 49.60 2.84
CA ASN A 109 -43.91 48.25 3.12
C ASN A 109 -43.11 47.21 2.34
N GLU A 110 -42.77 47.46 1.08
CA GLU A 110 -41.95 46.57 0.26
C GLU A 110 -40.53 46.43 0.82
N LEU A 111 -39.91 47.55 1.23
CA LEU A 111 -38.59 47.54 1.88
C LEU A 111 -38.61 46.79 3.21
N LYS A 112 -39.68 46.93 3.99
CA LYS A 112 -39.84 46.19 5.25
C LYS A 112 -39.96 44.68 4.98
N ALA A 113 -40.81 44.29 4.03
CA ALA A 113 -40.97 42.90 3.63
C ALA A 113 -39.66 42.30 3.09
N HIS A 114 -38.92 43.04 2.27
CA HIS A 114 -37.62 42.60 1.75
C HIS A 114 -36.59 42.42 2.88
N ARG A 115 -36.54 43.33 3.85
CA ARG A 115 -35.66 43.19 5.03
C ARG A 115 -36.03 41.96 5.86
N GLU A 116 -37.32 41.73 6.09
CA GLU A 116 -37.79 40.54 6.81
C GLU A 116 -37.45 39.24 6.08
N ASP A 117 -37.64 39.17 4.76
CA ASP A 117 -37.24 38.00 3.96
C ASP A 117 -35.72 37.78 3.99
N THR A 118 -34.95 38.87 3.87
CA THR A 118 -33.49 38.83 3.93
C THR A 118 -33.01 38.31 5.28
N ASN A 119 -33.57 38.82 6.39
CA ASN A 119 -33.22 38.35 7.73
C ASN A 119 -33.56 36.87 7.92
N LYS A 120 -34.73 36.41 7.45
CA LYS A 120 -35.09 34.97 7.50
C LYS A 120 -34.08 34.09 6.74
N ARG A 121 -33.63 34.54 5.57
CA ARG A 121 -32.61 33.83 4.79
C ARG A 121 -31.26 33.78 5.51
N PHE A 122 -30.86 34.87 6.16
CA PHE A 122 -29.64 34.89 6.99
C PHE A 122 -29.76 33.92 8.17
N GLU A 123 -30.88 33.93 8.90
CA GLU A 123 -31.10 33.00 10.02
C GLU A 123 -31.14 31.53 9.57
N GLU A 124 -31.65 31.23 8.38
CA GLU A 124 -31.60 29.88 7.82
C GLU A 124 -30.17 29.49 7.43
N MET A 125 -29.43 30.41 6.84
CA MET A 125 -28.03 30.20 6.47
C MET A 125 -27.16 29.96 7.71
N ASP A 126 -27.33 30.75 8.77
CA ASP A 126 -26.62 30.56 10.04
C ASP A 126 -26.92 29.19 10.65
N ARG A 127 -28.19 28.75 10.64
CA ARG A 127 -28.57 27.40 11.09
C ARG A 127 -27.90 26.30 10.25
N ARG A 128 -27.82 26.47 8.93
CA ARG A 128 -27.12 25.50 8.05
C ARG A 128 -25.62 25.48 8.31
N PHE A 129 -25.00 26.63 8.55
CA PHE A 129 -23.58 26.72 8.90
C PHE A 129 -23.29 26.06 10.24
N GLU A 130 -24.14 26.28 11.25
CA GLU A 130 -23.99 25.65 12.55
C GLU A 130 -24.15 24.12 12.46
N ALA A 131 -25.12 23.63 11.68
CA ALA A 131 -25.28 22.21 11.41
C ALA A 131 -24.03 21.60 10.74
N LEU A 132 -23.51 22.24 9.69
CA LEU A 132 -22.29 21.80 9.01
C LEU A 132 -21.06 21.80 9.93
N ALA A 133 -20.92 22.84 10.77
CA ALA A 133 -19.82 22.91 11.73
C ALA A 133 -19.88 21.77 12.74
N ASN A 134 -21.08 21.44 13.23
CA ASN A 134 -21.31 20.33 14.14
C ASN A 134 -21.05 18.97 13.49
N GLU A 135 -21.50 18.76 12.24
CA GLU A 135 -21.21 17.55 11.47
C GLU A 135 -19.70 17.38 11.23
N LEU A 136 -19.00 18.45 10.84
CA LEU A 136 -17.54 18.41 10.65
C LEU A 136 -16.81 18.08 11.96
N LYS A 137 -17.25 18.67 13.08
CA LYS A 137 -16.69 18.35 14.39
C LYS A 137 -16.91 16.89 14.76
N ALA A 138 -18.13 16.39 14.60
CA ALA A 138 -18.47 14.99 14.87
C ALA A 138 -17.67 14.02 13.98
N HIS A 139 -17.56 14.32 12.68
CA HIS A 139 -16.78 13.53 11.75
C HIS A 139 -15.29 13.52 12.12
N ARG A 140 -14.74 14.66 12.53
CA ARG A 140 -13.34 14.77 12.97
C ARG A 140 -13.09 13.96 14.25
N GLU A 141 -14.01 14.02 15.21
CA GLU A 141 -13.95 13.22 16.43
C GLU A 141 -14.04 11.71 16.15
N ASP A 142 -14.97 11.28 15.29
CA ASP A 142 -15.07 9.87 14.87
C ASP A 142 -13.80 9.40 14.16
N THR A 143 -13.28 10.22 13.25
CA THR A 143 -12.02 9.94 12.54
C THR A 143 -10.85 9.78 13.51
N ASN A 144 -10.71 10.70 14.48
CA ASN A 144 -9.67 10.60 15.50
C ASN A 144 -9.81 9.33 16.33
N ARG A 145 -11.02 8.96 16.77
CA ARG A 145 -11.26 7.71 17.52
C ARG A 145 -10.86 6.48 16.70
N ARG A 146 -11.17 6.44 15.40
CA ARG A 146 -10.77 5.33 14.52
C ARG A 146 -9.25 5.25 14.37
N PHE A 147 -8.57 6.39 14.22
CA PHE A 147 -7.10 6.42 14.16
C PHE A 147 -6.46 5.96 15.48
N GLU A 148 -7.00 6.38 16.62
CA GLU A 148 -6.53 5.91 17.94
C GLU A 148 -6.74 4.40 18.11
N ALA A 149 -7.90 3.88 17.72
CA ALA A 149 -8.18 2.44 17.74
C ALA A 149 -7.19 1.66 16.87
N LEU A 150 -6.97 2.11 15.63
CA LEU A 150 -6.01 1.48 14.71
C LEU A 150 -4.58 1.53 15.26
N ALA A 151 -4.16 2.64 15.86
CA ALA A 151 -2.85 2.78 16.47
C ALA A 151 -2.66 1.80 17.64
N ASN A 152 -3.70 1.63 18.47
CA ASN A 152 -3.69 0.68 19.58
C ASN A 152 -3.65 -0.77 19.09
N GLU A 153 -4.42 -1.12 18.07
CA GLU A 153 -4.39 -2.46 17.45
C GLU A 153 -3.01 -2.78 16.86
N LEU A 154 -2.41 -1.84 16.12
CA LEU A 154 -1.06 -2.00 15.58
C LEU A 154 -0.01 -2.19 16.67
N LYS A 155 -0.13 -1.43 17.77
CA LYS A 155 0.75 -1.59 18.93
C LYS A 155 0.60 -2.98 19.56
N ALA A 156 -0.63 -3.42 19.81
CA ALA A 156 -0.92 -4.73 20.38
C ALA A 156 -0.42 -5.87 19.48
N HIS A 157 -0.64 -5.77 18.17
CA HIS A 157 -0.15 -6.75 17.19
C HIS A 157 1.37 -6.82 17.18
N ARG A 158 2.05 -5.67 17.25
CA ARG A 158 3.52 -5.61 17.32
C ARG A 158 4.06 -6.26 18.59
N GLU A 159 3.43 -6.01 19.73
CA GLU A 159 3.80 -6.62 21.00
C GLU A 159 3.58 -8.15 20.98
N ASP A 160 2.44 -8.63 20.46
CA ASP A 160 2.20 -10.08 20.30
C ASP A 160 3.23 -10.73 19.36
N THR A 161 3.52 -10.08 18.24
CA THR A 161 4.53 -10.55 17.28
C THR A 161 5.91 -10.66 17.94
N ASN A 162 6.33 -9.65 18.69
CA ASN A 162 7.60 -9.68 19.42
C ASN A 162 7.64 -10.82 20.44
N ARG A 163 6.57 -11.03 21.22
CA ARG A 163 6.50 -12.16 22.17
C ARG A 163 6.63 -13.51 21.48
N ARG A 164 5.99 -13.70 20.32
CA ARG A 164 6.12 -14.93 19.53
C ARG A 164 7.54 -15.14 19.02
N PHE A 165 8.20 -14.08 18.54
CA PHE A 165 9.60 -14.16 18.12
C PHE A 165 10.54 -14.49 19.27
N GLU A 166 10.34 -13.89 20.44
CA GLU A 166 11.11 -14.22 21.65
C GLU A 166 10.90 -15.68 22.08
N ALA A 167 9.66 -16.17 22.07
CA ALA A 167 9.34 -17.56 22.36
C ALA A 167 10.04 -18.51 21.39
N LEU A 168 9.96 -18.25 20.08
CA LEU A 168 10.61 -19.05 19.05
C LEU A 168 12.15 -19.03 19.19
N ALA A 169 12.73 -17.87 19.50
CA ALA A 169 14.17 -17.76 19.73
C ALA A 169 14.62 -18.60 20.94
N ASN A 170 13.84 -18.59 22.01
CA ASN A 170 14.11 -19.41 23.20
C ASN A 170 13.95 -20.91 22.92
N GLU A 171 12.92 -21.32 22.19
CA GLU A 171 12.73 -22.71 21.77
C GLU A 171 13.88 -23.20 20.87
N LEU A 172 14.31 -22.38 19.90
CA LEU A 172 15.45 -22.71 19.04
C LEU A 172 16.75 -22.84 19.84
N LYS A 173 16.95 -21.98 20.84
CA LYS A 173 18.10 -22.06 21.74
C LYS A 173 18.06 -23.35 22.55
N ALA A 174 16.93 -23.67 23.17
CA ALA A 174 16.75 -24.89 23.94
C ALA A 174 16.94 -26.15 23.08
N HIS A 175 16.40 -26.17 21.86
CA HIS A 175 16.56 -27.28 20.92
C HIS A 175 18.03 -27.46 20.50
N ARG A 176 18.76 -26.36 20.24
CA ARG A 176 20.20 -26.42 19.96
C ARG A 176 20.99 -26.97 21.13
N GLU A 177 20.68 -26.54 22.35
CA GLU A 177 21.34 -27.05 23.56
C GLU A 177 21.06 -28.55 23.77
N ASP A 178 19.82 -29.01 23.60
CA ASP A 178 19.47 -30.43 23.66
C ASP A 178 20.19 -31.25 22.58
N THR A 179 20.20 -30.73 21.34
CA THR A 179 20.89 -31.36 20.22
C THR A 179 22.39 -31.49 20.50
N ASN A 180 23.04 -30.45 21.01
CA ASN A 180 24.45 -30.49 21.39
C ASN A 180 24.71 -31.53 22.47
N ARG A 181 23.86 -31.60 23.52
CA ARG A 181 23.98 -32.63 24.57
C ARG A 181 23.86 -34.04 24.00
N ARG A 182 22.93 -34.28 23.07
CA ARG A 182 22.78 -35.59 22.40
C ARG A 182 24.02 -35.93 21.56
N PHE A 183 24.57 -34.97 20.84
CA PHE A 183 25.81 -35.17 20.08
C PHE A 183 27.00 -35.46 20.99
N GLU A 184 27.14 -34.77 22.11
CA GLU A 184 28.18 -35.04 23.11
C GLU A 184 28.01 -36.44 23.72
N ALA A 185 26.78 -36.84 24.08
CA ALA A 185 26.50 -38.18 24.58
C ALA A 185 26.87 -39.26 23.56
N LEU A 186 26.46 -39.09 22.29
CA LEU A 186 26.78 -40.02 21.22
C LEU A 186 28.30 -40.09 20.95
N ALA A 187 28.99 -38.95 20.99
CA ALA A 187 30.44 -38.91 20.84
C ALA A 187 31.15 -39.69 21.96
N ASN A 188 30.68 -39.55 23.20
CA ASN A 188 31.20 -40.29 24.35
C ASN A 188 30.92 -41.79 24.24
N GLU A 189 29.72 -42.19 23.84
CA GLU A 189 29.37 -43.61 23.60
C GLU A 189 30.23 -44.22 22.49
N LEU A 190 30.43 -43.51 21.37
CA LEU A 190 31.29 -43.97 20.28
C LEU A 190 32.75 -44.11 20.73
N LYS A 191 33.23 -43.20 21.57
CA LYS A 191 34.57 -43.28 22.15
C LYS A 191 34.70 -44.51 23.05
N ALA A 192 33.75 -44.73 23.96
CA ALA A 192 33.73 -45.88 24.85
C ALA A 192 33.66 -47.21 24.06
N HIS A 193 32.81 -47.29 23.05
CA HIS A 193 32.70 -48.46 22.18
C HIS A 193 34.01 -48.75 21.42
N ARG A 194 34.69 -47.70 20.91
CA ARG A 194 36.01 -47.86 20.27
C ARG A 194 37.06 -48.39 21.25
N GLU A 195 37.10 -47.85 22.46
CA GLU A 195 38.04 -48.32 23.49
C GLU A 195 37.77 -49.77 23.88
N ASP A 196 36.52 -50.18 24.06
CA ASP A 196 36.14 -51.57 24.33
C ASP A 196 36.50 -52.51 23.16
N THR A 197 36.22 -52.09 21.92
CA THR A 197 36.58 -52.86 20.72
C THR A 197 38.09 -53.06 20.61
N ASN A 198 38.87 -52.00 20.88
CA ASN A 198 40.34 -52.09 20.86
C ASN A 198 40.87 -53.06 21.92
N LYS A 199 40.33 -53.03 23.14
CA LYS A 199 40.71 -53.98 24.21
C LYS A 199 40.41 -55.42 23.79
N ARG A 200 39.21 -55.70 23.27
CA ARG A 200 38.85 -57.04 22.79
C ARG A 200 39.77 -57.51 21.65
N LEU A 201 40.16 -56.63 20.74
CA LEU A 201 41.11 -56.95 19.67
C LEU A 201 42.51 -57.25 20.21
N GLU A 202 42.97 -56.52 21.23
CA GLU A 202 44.24 -56.79 21.90
C GLU A 202 44.23 -58.14 22.62
N GLU A 203 43.14 -58.48 23.31
CA GLU A 203 42.94 -59.78 23.96
C GLU A 203 42.94 -60.91 22.92
N LEU A 204 42.12 -60.80 21.87
CA LEU A 204 42.09 -61.78 20.77
C LEU A 204 43.46 -61.97 20.12
N ARG A 205 44.23 -60.88 19.93
CA ARG A 205 45.58 -60.95 19.39
C ARG A 205 46.51 -61.72 20.34
N LYS A 206 46.41 -61.47 21.65
CA LYS A 206 47.22 -62.17 22.66
C LYS A 206 46.89 -63.66 22.69
N ASP A 207 45.60 -64.01 22.68
CA ASP A 207 45.13 -65.39 22.66
C ASP A 207 45.63 -66.11 21.41
N PHE A 208 45.50 -65.48 20.24
CA PHE A 208 46.04 -66.00 18.98
C PHE A 208 47.55 -66.24 19.03
N MET A 209 48.33 -65.28 19.55
CA MET A 209 49.78 -65.45 19.69
C MET A 209 50.14 -66.60 20.63
N SER A 210 49.41 -66.76 21.74
CA SER A 210 49.63 -67.87 22.68
C SER A 210 49.31 -69.24 22.08
N MET A 211 48.28 -69.30 21.23
CA MET A 211 47.91 -70.48 20.47
C MET A 211 49.03 -70.84 19.50
N VAL A 212 49.49 -69.86 18.70
CA VAL A 212 50.62 -70.04 17.76
C VAL A 212 51.87 -70.55 18.49
N GLU A 213 52.24 -69.96 19.63
CA GLU A 213 53.40 -70.40 20.41
C GLU A 213 53.25 -71.83 20.96
N SER A 214 52.05 -72.19 21.41
CA SER A 214 51.75 -73.54 21.89
C SER A 214 51.82 -74.57 20.75
N LEU A 215 51.36 -74.19 19.55
CA LEU A 215 51.50 -75.01 18.35
C LEU A 215 52.96 -75.17 17.93
N SER A 216 53.75 -74.10 17.93
CA SER A 216 55.19 -74.17 17.66
C SER A 216 55.89 -75.14 18.61
N ARG A 217 55.60 -75.05 19.91
CA ARG A 217 56.16 -75.98 20.93
C ARG A 217 55.73 -77.43 20.72
N LYS A 218 54.46 -77.69 20.39
CA LYS A 218 53.98 -79.04 20.05
C LYS A 218 54.73 -79.60 18.83
N ILE A 219 54.90 -78.79 17.78
CA ILE A 219 55.68 -79.18 16.59
C ILE A 219 57.14 -79.46 16.95
N GLU A 220 57.81 -78.55 17.66
CA GLU A 220 59.20 -78.72 18.10
C GLU A 220 59.40 -79.97 18.97
N SER A 221 58.49 -80.26 19.90
CA SER A 221 58.58 -81.46 20.75
C SER A 221 58.34 -82.75 19.96
N THR A 222 57.44 -82.71 18.97
CA THR A 222 57.18 -83.83 18.06
C THR A 222 58.38 -84.07 17.14
N VAL A 223 59.01 -82.99 16.64
CA VAL A 223 60.22 -83.04 15.80
C VAL A 223 61.44 -83.50 16.63
N GLY A 224 61.60 -83.01 17.86
CA GLY A 224 62.69 -83.35 18.77
C GLY A 224 62.67 -84.80 19.26
N ALA A 225 61.49 -85.40 19.40
CA ALA A 225 61.34 -86.82 19.71
C ALA A 225 61.64 -87.75 18.50
N ILE A 226 61.60 -87.22 17.26
CA ILE A 226 61.82 -87.98 16.01
C ILE A 226 63.25 -87.77 15.47
N GLY A 227 64.21 -87.42 16.33
CA GLY A 227 65.63 -87.28 15.97
C GLY A 227 66.34 -88.55 15.46
N SER A 228 65.66 -89.68 15.27
CA SER A 228 66.31 -90.95 14.85
C SER A 228 65.53 -91.86 13.88
N ARG A 229 64.33 -91.48 13.40
CA ARG A 229 63.59 -92.22 12.34
C ARG A 229 62.71 -91.29 11.50
N TRP A 230 63.33 -90.47 10.65
CA TRP A 230 62.63 -89.68 9.65
C TRP A 230 62.14 -90.61 8.52
N GLY A 231 60.82 -90.73 8.40
CA GLY A 231 60.12 -91.57 7.42
C GLY A 231 58.60 -91.37 7.58
N VAL A 232 57.80 -92.34 7.15
CA VAL A 232 56.31 -92.32 7.15
C VAL A 232 55.68 -91.84 8.48
N GLY A 233 56.33 -92.12 9.62
CA GLY A 233 55.85 -91.67 10.94
C GLY A 233 55.87 -90.15 11.14
N ALA A 234 56.87 -89.45 10.61
CA ALA A 234 56.99 -87.99 10.73
C ALA A 234 55.95 -87.28 9.85
N GLU A 235 55.75 -87.76 8.62
CA GLU A 235 54.72 -87.25 7.71
C GLU A 235 53.32 -87.36 8.32
N ASN A 236 53.01 -88.53 8.88
CA ASN A 236 51.72 -88.75 9.53
C ASN A 236 51.52 -87.87 10.77
N ALA A 237 52.55 -87.68 11.60
CA ALA A 237 52.45 -86.82 12.77
C ALA A 237 52.20 -85.35 12.39
N ILE A 238 52.90 -84.83 11.38
CA ILE A 238 52.67 -83.47 10.86
C ILE A 238 51.27 -83.36 10.23
N ARG A 239 50.84 -84.37 9.47
CA ARG A 239 49.51 -84.41 8.86
C ARG A 239 48.40 -84.37 9.92
N GLU A 240 48.48 -85.20 10.96
CA GLU A 240 47.46 -85.21 12.03
C GLU A 240 47.49 -83.92 12.85
N GLY A 241 48.68 -83.37 13.15
CA GLY A 241 48.80 -82.06 13.81
C GLY A 241 48.17 -80.93 12.98
N LEU A 242 48.40 -80.90 11.67
CA LEU A 242 47.74 -79.94 10.77
C LEU A 242 46.22 -80.12 10.74
N ARG A 243 45.72 -81.36 10.75
CA ARG A 243 44.27 -81.63 10.78
C ARG A 243 43.62 -81.13 12.07
N GLU A 244 44.26 -81.35 13.23
CA GLU A 244 43.76 -80.88 14.53
C GLU A 244 43.64 -79.34 14.54
N ILE A 245 44.71 -78.64 14.15
CA ILE A 245 44.76 -77.17 14.10
C ILE A 245 43.71 -76.60 13.16
N VAL A 246 43.62 -77.15 11.95
CA VAL A 246 42.66 -76.71 10.94
C VAL A 246 41.23 -76.97 11.42
N GLY A 247 41.00 -78.06 12.16
CA GLY A 247 39.73 -78.39 12.80
C GLY A 247 39.31 -77.37 13.86
N GLU A 248 40.22 -76.91 14.73
CA GLU A 248 39.93 -75.92 15.78
C GLU A 248 39.46 -74.56 15.21
N ILE A 249 39.93 -74.19 14.01
CA ILE A 249 39.50 -72.97 13.30
C ILE A 249 38.27 -73.18 12.38
N GLY A 250 37.59 -74.33 12.51
CA GLY A 250 36.34 -74.63 11.80
C GLY A 250 36.51 -75.08 10.34
N LEU A 251 37.73 -75.41 9.93
CA LEU A 251 38.03 -75.91 8.59
C LEU A 251 38.29 -77.43 8.63
N ARG A 252 38.17 -78.12 7.48
CA ARG A 252 38.41 -79.56 7.40
C ARG A 252 39.26 -79.93 6.20
N ILE A 253 40.22 -80.82 6.43
CA ILE A 253 41.02 -81.45 5.38
C ILE A 253 40.46 -82.86 5.16
N GLU A 254 39.98 -83.15 3.96
CA GLU A 254 39.44 -84.44 3.56
C GLU A 254 40.46 -85.22 2.74
N LYS A 255 40.65 -86.49 3.09
CA LYS A 255 41.56 -87.38 2.35
C LYS A 255 40.82 -88.02 1.17
N TRP A 256 41.19 -87.63 -0.05
CA TRP A 256 40.63 -88.20 -1.27
C TRP A 256 41.52 -89.33 -1.80
N ARG A 257 40.89 -90.44 -2.19
CA ARG A 257 41.55 -91.66 -2.68
C ARG A 257 40.72 -92.35 -3.75
N ARG A 258 41.34 -92.64 -4.90
CA ARG A 258 40.73 -93.38 -6.02
C ARG A 258 41.77 -94.20 -6.78
N MET A 259 41.36 -95.37 -7.27
CA MET A 259 42.21 -96.28 -8.05
C MET A 259 42.25 -95.88 -9.53
N ASP A 260 43.44 -95.54 -10.05
CA ASP A 260 43.67 -95.31 -11.48
C ASP A 260 43.85 -96.65 -12.21
N SER A 261 42.77 -97.41 -12.33
CA SER A 261 42.78 -98.77 -12.91
C SER A 261 43.14 -98.78 -14.41
N GLU A 262 42.91 -97.66 -15.09
CA GLU A 262 43.15 -97.48 -16.53
C GLU A 262 44.49 -96.80 -16.84
N CYS A 263 45.32 -96.52 -15.82
CA CYS A 263 46.62 -95.86 -16.00
C CYS A 263 46.51 -94.49 -16.70
N ARG A 264 45.49 -93.69 -16.37
CA ARG A 264 45.24 -92.38 -16.98
C ARG A 264 46.31 -91.35 -16.64
N VAL A 265 46.89 -91.43 -15.44
CA VAL A 265 47.98 -90.53 -15.00
C VAL A 265 49.22 -91.29 -14.49
N PHE A 266 49.05 -92.54 -14.08
CA PHE A 266 50.14 -93.41 -13.62
C PHE A 266 50.51 -94.48 -14.64
N LEU A 267 51.73 -94.99 -14.59
CA LEU A 267 52.24 -95.97 -15.57
C LEU A 267 51.73 -97.40 -15.33
N TYR A 268 51.20 -97.69 -14.15
CA TYR A 268 50.59 -98.97 -13.79
C TYR A 268 49.42 -98.72 -12.81
N PRO A 269 48.45 -99.64 -12.70
CA PRO A 269 47.27 -99.43 -11.86
C PRO A 269 47.67 -99.18 -10.40
N ARG A 270 47.35 -98.00 -9.89
CA ARG A 270 47.62 -97.63 -8.49
C ARG A 270 46.65 -96.57 -7.98
N GLU A 271 46.58 -96.46 -6.66
CA GLU A 271 45.78 -95.45 -5.98
C GLU A 271 46.42 -94.06 -6.09
N ALA A 272 45.62 -93.09 -6.51
CA ALA A 272 45.88 -91.66 -6.38
C ALA A 272 45.39 -91.21 -5.00
N GLU A 273 46.23 -90.51 -4.25
CA GLU A 273 45.90 -90.01 -2.91
C GLU A 273 46.21 -88.51 -2.84
N ILE A 274 45.29 -87.73 -2.29
CA ILE A 274 45.48 -86.29 -2.06
C ILE A 274 44.65 -85.80 -0.87
N ASP A 275 45.23 -84.96 -0.01
CA ASP A 275 44.50 -84.29 1.07
C ASP A 275 43.94 -82.94 0.52
N ILE A 276 42.62 -82.74 0.64
CA ILE A 276 41.87 -81.61 0.06
C ILE A 276 41.26 -80.75 1.16
N LEU A 277 41.46 -79.45 1.09
CA LEU A 277 40.80 -78.45 1.93
C LEU A 277 39.86 -77.59 1.07
N ILE A 278 38.60 -77.44 1.49
CA ILE A 278 37.64 -76.54 0.84
C ILE A 278 37.36 -75.35 1.76
N LYS A 279 37.61 -74.14 1.27
CA LYS A 279 37.33 -72.89 2.00
C LYS A 279 36.83 -71.82 1.04
N ASP A 280 35.71 -71.18 1.37
CA ASP A 280 35.09 -70.11 0.58
C ASP A 280 34.89 -70.50 -0.91
N GLY A 281 34.49 -71.75 -1.15
CA GLY A 281 34.29 -72.32 -2.49
C GLY A 281 35.57 -72.65 -3.26
N LYS A 282 36.76 -72.43 -2.68
CA LYS A 282 38.06 -72.75 -3.29
C LYS A 282 38.60 -74.08 -2.79
N ILE A 283 39.21 -74.84 -3.69
CA ILE A 283 39.78 -76.17 -3.46
C ILE A 283 41.31 -76.06 -3.36
N TYR A 284 41.84 -76.48 -2.23
CA TYR A 284 43.27 -76.48 -1.95
C TYR A 284 43.74 -77.93 -1.85
N ALA A 285 44.66 -78.32 -2.72
CA ALA A 285 45.37 -79.59 -2.61
C ALA A 285 46.60 -79.40 -1.72
N ILE A 286 46.71 -80.21 -0.68
CA ILE A 286 47.79 -80.13 0.30
C ILE A 286 48.45 -81.51 0.37
N GLU A 287 49.77 -81.56 0.29
CA GLU A 287 50.55 -82.77 0.56
C GLU A 287 51.61 -82.47 1.62
N VAL A 288 51.83 -83.41 2.53
CA VAL A 288 52.89 -83.32 3.54
C VAL A 288 53.93 -84.39 3.21
N LYS A 289 55.20 -83.97 3.05
CA LYS A 289 56.33 -84.86 2.81
C LYS A 289 57.49 -84.60 3.76
N SER A 290 58.16 -85.67 4.19
CA SER A 290 59.39 -85.54 4.96
C SER A 290 60.55 -85.03 4.10
N SER A 291 60.55 -85.40 2.82
CA SER A 291 61.52 -84.95 1.83
C SER A 291 60.85 -84.68 0.49
N LEU A 292 61.41 -83.77 -0.32
CA LEU A 292 60.86 -83.44 -1.63
C LEU A 292 61.89 -83.58 -2.74
N THR A 293 61.61 -84.51 -3.65
CA THR A 293 62.33 -84.84 -4.89
C THR A 293 61.43 -84.54 -6.10
N HIS A 294 62.01 -84.59 -7.30
CA HIS A 294 61.26 -84.46 -8.55
C HIS A 294 60.15 -85.52 -8.67
N ALA A 295 60.43 -86.76 -8.24
CA ALA A 295 59.45 -87.85 -8.28
C ALA A 295 58.25 -87.62 -7.36
N GLU A 296 58.46 -87.05 -6.17
CA GLU A 296 57.36 -86.70 -5.25
C GLU A 296 56.50 -85.56 -5.79
N VAL A 297 57.12 -84.55 -6.42
CA VAL A 297 56.42 -83.48 -7.13
C VAL A 297 55.57 -84.06 -8.27
N GLU A 298 56.14 -84.94 -9.10
CA GLU A 298 55.39 -85.58 -10.19
C GLU A 298 54.23 -86.43 -9.67
N ASN A 299 54.43 -87.22 -8.61
CA ASN A 299 53.39 -88.06 -8.04
C ASN A 299 52.23 -87.22 -7.49
N PHE A 300 52.52 -86.11 -6.81
CA PHE A 300 51.49 -85.19 -6.34
C PHE A 300 50.75 -84.53 -7.50
N GLU A 301 51.45 -84.01 -8.50
CA GLU A 301 50.83 -83.39 -9.67
C GLU A 301 49.94 -84.37 -10.44
N ARG A 302 50.38 -85.62 -10.62
CA ARG A 302 49.57 -86.67 -11.25
C ARG A 302 48.31 -86.97 -10.43
N SER A 303 48.42 -87.03 -9.10
CA SER A 303 47.27 -87.23 -8.20
C SER A 303 46.28 -86.06 -8.27
N VAL A 304 46.77 -84.81 -8.31
CA VAL A 304 45.94 -83.62 -8.53
C VAL A 304 45.20 -83.71 -9.86
N ARG A 305 45.90 -84.00 -10.96
CA ARG A 305 45.29 -84.11 -12.29
C ARG A 305 44.22 -85.20 -12.35
N TYR A 306 44.46 -86.32 -11.67
CA TYR A 306 43.49 -87.40 -11.59
C TYR A 306 42.25 -87.00 -10.78
N TYR A 307 42.44 -86.33 -9.65
CA TYR A 307 41.34 -85.72 -8.88
C TYR A 307 40.52 -84.76 -9.76
N GLU A 308 41.17 -83.82 -10.46
CA GLU A 308 40.47 -82.86 -11.31
C GLU A 308 39.68 -83.53 -12.44
N MET A 309 40.25 -84.61 -13.02
CA MET A 309 39.61 -85.38 -14.08
C MET A 309 38.39 -86.16 -13.56
N VAL A 310 38.50 -86.81 -12.40
CA VAL A 310 37.45 -87.66 -11.84
C VAL A 310 36.31 -86.83 -11.24
N GLU A 311 36.64 -85.75 -10.51
CA GLU A 311 35.67 -84.93 -9.80
C GLU A 311 35.11 -83.78 -10.66
N GLY A 312 35.71 -83.50 -11.83
CA GLY A 312 35.30 -82.42 -12.72
C GLY A 312 35.48 -81.01 -12.13
N LYS A 313 36.34 -80.86 -11.12
CA LYS A 313 36.62 -79.60 -10.41
C LYS A 313 38.10 -79.28 -10.50
N ARG A 314 38.45 -78.01 -10.70
CA ARG A 314 39.84 -77.54 -10.67
C ARG A 314 40.30 -77.30 -9.24
N VAL A 315 41.57 -77.61 -8.97
CA VAL A 315 42.25 -77.24 -7.74
C VAL A 315 42.78 -75.81 -7.88
N ASP A 316 42.33 -74.92 -7.00
CA ASP A 316 42.70 -73.50 -7.03
C ASP A 316 44.13 -73.24 -6.56
N LYS A 317 44.61 -74.02 -5.58
CA LYS A 317 45.98 -73.93 -5.08
C LYS A 317 46.54 -75.30 -4.74
N LYS A 318 47.78 -75.54 -5.16
CA LYS A 318 48.55 -76.75 -4.87
C LYS A 318 49.66 -76.39 -3.89
N ILE A 319 49.72 -77.07 -2.76
CA ILE A 319 50.68 -76.78 -1.68
C ILE A 319 51.35 -78.08 -1.26
N ILE A 320 52.68 -78.08 -1.22
CA ILE A 320 53.45 -79.16 -0.57
C ILE A 320 54.15 -78.57 0.65
N LEU A 321 53.89 -79.16 1.81
CA LEU A 321 54.67 -78.93 3.02
C LEU A 321 55.77 -79.99 3.06
N ALA A 322 57.01 -79.56 2.86
CA ALA A 322 58.17 -80.44 2.82
C ALA A 322 59.15 -80.04 3.91
N VAL A 323 59.60 -80.99 4.72
CA VAL A 323 60.61 -80.66 5.74
C VAL A 323 61.99 -80.48 5.11
N TYR A 324 62.37 -81.40 4.22
CA TYR A 324 63.60 -81.29 3.43
C TYR A 324 63.28 -81.18 1.94
N VAL A 325 64.02 -80.34 1.21
CA VAL A 325 63.84 -80.16 -0.23
C VAL A 325 65.16 -80.43 -0.94
N TYR A 326 65.19 -81.43 -1.82
CA TYR A 326 66.39 -81.72 -2.61
C TYR A 326 66.58 -80.66 -3.71
N ARG A 327 67.84 -80.43 -4.09
CA ARG A 327 68.25 -79.42 -5.07
C ARG A 327 67.42 -79.53 -6.36
N GLY A 328 66.90 -78.40 -6.82
CA GLY A 328 66.09 -78.28 -8.03
C GLY A 328 64.62 -78.71 -7.90
N ALA A 329 64.24 -79.43 -6.83
CA ALA A 329 62.84 -79.88 -6.67
C ALA A 329 61.86 -78.71 -6.47
N ALA A 330 62.28 -77.62 -5.82
CA ALA A 330 61.42 -76.44 -5.64
C ALA A 330 61.20 -75.64 -6.92
N GLU A 331 62.26 -75.46 -7.70
CA GLU A 331 62.18 -74.84 -9.02
C GLU A 331 61.32 -75.71 -9.95
N TYR A 332 61.52 -77.02 -9.91
CA TYR A 332 60.71 -77.98 -10.68
C TYR A 332 59.23 -77.92 -10.31
N ALA A 333 58.89 -77.89 -9.01
CA ALA A 333 57.50 -77.76 -8.55
C ALA A 333 56.83 -76.45 -9.00
N SER A 334 57.58 -75.36 -9.08
CA SER A 334 57.07 -74.05 -9.53
C SER A 334 56.54 -74.09 -10.97
N HIS A 335 57.11 -74.93 -11.84
CA HIS A 335 56.62 -75.11 -13.22
C HIS A 335 55.18 -75.67 -13.27
N PHE A 336 54.74 -76.36 -12.22
CA PHE A 336 53.38 -76.91 -12.09
C PHE A 336 52.43 -76.02 -11.26
N GLY A 337 52.89 -74.84 -10.84
CA GLY A 337 52.15 -73.94 -9.96
C GLY A 337 52.02 -74.46 -8.52
N ILE A 338 52.93 -75.34 -8.09
CA ILE A 338 52.92 -75.92 -6.75
C ILE A 338 53.72 -75.02 -5.80
N LYS A 339 53.08 -74.53 -4.74
CA LYS A 339 53.73 -73.75 -3.69
C LYS A 339 54.37 -74.69 -2.68
N ILE A 340 55.67 -74.55 -2.45
CA ILE A 340 56.37 -75.28 -1.39
C ILE A 340 56.44 -74.43 -0.12
N ILE A 341 56.18 -75.06 1.01
CA ILE A 341 56.43 -74.53 2.35
C ILE A 341 57.43 -75.48 3.00
N SER A 342 58.62 -74.99 3.29
CA SER A 342 59.69 -75.76 3.93
C SER A 342 60.39 -74.96 5.02
N GLN A 343 61.23 -75.62 5.82
CA GLN A 343 62.16 -74.89 6.67
C GLN A 343 63.17 -74.08 5.81
N PRO A 344 63.65 -72.92 6.29
CA PRO A 344 64.76 -72.20 5.66
C PRO A 344 66.03 -73.08 5.66
N GLU A 345 66.71 -73.21 4.52
CA GLU A 345 67.74 -74.23 4.28
C GLU A 345 69.04 -74.06 5.11
N GLU A 346 69.53 -75.18 5.67
CA GLU A 346 70.95 -75.56 5.59
C GLU A 346 71.09 -76.53 4.40
N ILE A 347 71.79 -76.12 3.35
CA ILE A 347 72.03 -76.92 2.14
C ILE A 347 73.12 -77.95 2.46
N LYS A 348 72.88 -79.24 2.23
CA LYS A 348 73.94 -80.26 2.12
C LYS A 348 73.94 -80.88 0.72
N GLU A 349 75.11 -80.86 0.09
CA GLU A 349 75.39 -81.60 -1.14
C GLU A 349 75.33 -83.10 -0.86
N ILE A 350 75.04 -83.89 -1.91
CA ILE A 350 74.90 -85.35 -1.85
C ILE A 350 76.13 -85.98 -1.19
#